data_AF-A0A1H6RFH0-F1
#
_entry.id   AF-A0A1H6RFH0-F1
#
_cell.length_a   1.000
_cell.length_b   1.000
_cell.length_c   1.000
_cell.angle_alpha   90.00
_cell.angle_beta   90.00
_cell.angle_gamma   90.00
#
_symmetry.space_group_name_H-M   'P 1'
#
loop_
_entity.id
_entity.type
_entity.pdbx_description
1 polymer ?
#
loop_
_entity_poly.entity_id
_entity_poly.type
_entity_poly.pdbx_seq_one_letter_code
_entity_poly.pdbx_strand_id
1 'polypeptide(L)'
;MAVVSPAPSSISDWERLTPDKVIHFANLPSGSHTLYLKKQAGFGAKSLVTYKFTIDIEKAWYETYLAWAGAAAVMLILILAAIRFQNRRLIKKNQVLEEAISKRTRSLNETMEALQDSEEQLFKQVKIQQRMIASITHDVKTPLKAVSSVSTEIDKLLNEGKLDQVRAFSSAVT
;
A
#
# COMPACT_ATOMS: atom_id res chain seq x y z
N MET A 1 22.21 24.11 69.33
CA MET A 1 22.40 24.52 67.92
C MET A 1 22.28 23.26 67.07
N ALA A 2 21.64 23.34 65.91
CA ALA A 2 21.46 22.21 65.02
C ALA A 2 21.98 22.56 63.63
N VAL A 3 22.60 21.60 62.96
CA VAL A 3 22.95 21.67 61.54
C VAL A 3 22.68 20.31 60.91
N VAL A 4 21.95 20.30 59.81
CA VAL A 4 21.92 19.14 58.90
C VAL A 4 22.98 19.38 57.84
N SER A 5 23.87 18.40 57.67
CA SER A 5 24.84 18.44 56.59
C SER A 5 24.79 17.14 55.79
N PRO A 6 24.73 17.22 54.45
CA PRO A 6 24.82 16.04 53.59
C PRO A 6 26.25 15.44 53.55
N ALA A 7 27.27 16.14 54.06
CA ALA A 7 28.66 15.67 54.09
C ALA A 7 29.47 16.27 55.26
N PRO A 8 30.50 15.57 55.80
CA PRO A 8 31.24 16.00 56.98
C PRO A 8 32.06 17.31 56.79
N SER A 9 32.20 17.83 55.58
CA SER A 9 33.01 19.02 55.23
C SER A 9 32.22 20.28 54.86
N SER A 10 30.88 20.28 54.95
CA SER A 10 30.00 21.38 54.51
C SER A 10 29.09 21.90 55.64
N ILE A 11 29.63 22.21 56.81
CA ILE A 11 28.87 22.84 57.90
C ILE A 11 28.99 24.35 57.72
N SER A 12 28.12 24.97 56.90
CA SER A 12 28.28 26.40 56.62
C SER A 12 27.66 27.33 57.66
N ASP A 13 26.63 26.96 58.43
CA ASP A 13 26.12 27.84 59.50
C ASP A 13 25.39 27.06 60.61
N TRP A 14 25.71 27.36 61.88
CA TRP A 14 25.04 26.75 63.03
C TRP A 14 23.76 27.49 63.40
N GLU A 15 22.61 26.86 63.19
CA GLU A 15 21.32 27.48 63.51
C GLU A 15 20.96 27.29 65.00
N ARG A 16 20.47 28.37 65.63
CA ARG A 16 19.97 28.33 67.01
C ARG A 16 18.56 27.75 66.99
N LEU A 17 18.33 26.68 67.77
CA LEU A 17 16.99 26.08 67.84
C LEU A 17 16.02 27.01 68.56
N THR A 18 14.80 27.06 68.05
CA THR A 18 13.59 27.60 68.66
C THR A 18 13.30 26.91 70.02
N PRO A 19 12.68 27.59 71.01
CA PRO A 19 12.46 27.05 72.38
C PRO A 19 11.66 25.73 72.44
N ASP A 20 10.86 25.49 71.42
CA ASP A 20 10.00 24.34 71.14
C ASP A 20 10.77 23.09 70.67
N LYS A 21 12.08 23.20 70.40
CA LYS A 21 13.00 22.09 70.05
C LYS A 21 12.59 21.28 68.81
N VAL A 22 11.73 21.81 67.94
CA VAL A 22 11.35 21.18 66.67
C VAL A 22 12.18 21.79 65.54
N ILE A 23 12.71 20.94 64.65
CA ILE A 23 13.40 21.38 63.43
C ILE A 23 12.62 20.84 62.24
N HIS A 24 12.16 21.74 61.38
CA HIS A 24 11.44 21.39 60.16
C HIS A 24 12.43 21.42 58.99
N PHE A 25 12.62 20.27 58.34
CA PHE A 25 13.32 20.19 57.07
C PHE A 25 12.31 19.91 55.97
N ALA A 26 12.14 20.86 55.06
CA ALA A 26 11.32 20.66 53.87
C ALA A 26 12.23 20.25 52.70
N ASN A 27 11.85 19.18 51.99
CA ASN A 27 12.41 18.80 50.70
C ASN A 27 13.89 18.36 50.69
N LEU A 28 14.26 17.39 51.53
CA LEU A 28 15.59 16.76 51.45
C LEU A 28 15.74 15.96 50.14
N PRO A 29 16.81 16.18 49.36
CA PRO A 29 17.07 15.41 48.15
C PRO A 29 17.45 13.95 48.48
N SER A 30 17.17 13.02 47.56
CA SER A 30 17.48 11.59 47.71
C SER A 30 18.96 11.36 48.05
N GLY A 31 19.26 10.66 49.15
CA GLY A 31 20.62 10.43 49.62
C GLY A 31 20.72 10.28 51.14
N SER A 32 21.94 10.03 51.63
CA SER A 32 22.22 9.89 53.07
C SER A 32 22.51 11.26 53.68
N HIS A 33 21.74 11.66 54.69
CA HIS A 33 21.91 12.94 55.40
C HIS A 33 22.25 12.69 56.86
N THR A 34 23.23 13.44 57.40
CA THR A 34 23.57 13.35 58.83
C THR A 34 23.19 14.65 59.54
N LEU A 35 22.29 14.55 60.51
CA LEU A 35 21.91 15.61 61.43
C LEU A 35 22.92 15.67 62.59
N TYR A 36 23.53 16.83 62.79
CA TYR A 36 24.42 17.12 63.91
C TYR A 36 23.73 18.06 64.90
N LEU A 37 23.60 17.61 66.16
CA LEU A 37 22.99 18.39 67.24
C LEU A 37 24.04 18.73 68.29
N LYS A 38 24.27 20.01 68.57
CA LYS A 38 25.15 20.47 69.66
C LYS A 38 24.34 21.03 70.81
N LYS A 39 24.53 20.45 72.01
CA LYS A 39 23.95 20.92 73.28
C LYS A 39 25.06 21.32 74.24
N GLN A 40 24.90 22.49 74.87
CA GLN A 40 25.77 22.92 75.96
C GLN A 40 25.36 22.21 77.24
N ALA A 41 26.27 21.44 77.83
CA ALA A 41 26.02 20.66 79.03
C ALA A 41 26.78 21.28 80.22
N GLY A 42 26.17 22.26 80.88
CA GLY A 42 26.68 22.87 82.12
C GLY A 42 27.49 24.17 81.95
N PHE A 43 27.85 24.76 83.09
CA PHE A 43 28.58 26.03 83.19
C PHE A 43 30.09 25.81 83.00
N GLY A 44 30.57 26.04 81.79
CA GLY A 44 31.99 26.03 81.43
C GLY A 44 32.17 25.91 79.92
N ALA A 45 33.13 26.64 79.35
CA ALA A 45 33.33 26.77 77.90
C ALA A 45 33.76 25.46 77.17
N LYS A 46 33.87 24.33 77.88
CA LYS A 46 34.40 23.05 77.34
C LYS A 46 33.44 21.86 77.36
N SER A 47 32.19 22.02 77.76
CA SER A 47 31.22 20.92 77.80
C SER A 47 30.17 21.03 76.69
N LEU A 48 30.59 20.71 75.47
CA LEU A 48 29.73 20.62 74.29
C LEU A 48 29.52 19.14 73.93
N VAL A 49 28.28 18.64 74.11
CA VAL A 49 27.91 17.29 73.69
C VAL A 49 27.31 17.36 72.29
N THR A 50 27.82 16.54 71.38
CA THR A 50 27.34 16.45 69.99
C THR A 50 26.65 15.11 69.75
N TYR A 51 25.39 15.14 69.30
CA TYR A 51 24.64 13.97 68.84
C TYR A 51 24.62 13.91 67.32
N LYS A 52 24.68 12.71 66.76
CA LYS A 52 24.63 12.45 65.32
C LYS A 52 23.45 11.52 65.02
N PHE A 53 22.59 11.92 64.09
CA PHE A 53 21.50 11.09 63.58
C PHE A 53 21.62 10.97 62.06
N THR A 54 21.66 9.75 61.56
CA THR A 54 21.73 9.49 60.11
C THR A 54 20.33 9.19 59.61
N ILE A 55 19.89 9.90 58.58
CA ILE A 55 18.61 9.72 57.88
C ILE A 55 18.96 9.26 56.47
N ASP A 56 18.52 8.05 56.11
CA ASP A 56 18.68 7.49 54.77
C ASP A 56 17.35 7.64 54.01
N ILE A 57 17.38 8.38 52.90
CA ILE A 57 16.21 8.60 52.04
C ILE A 57 16.39 7.77 50.77
N GLU A 58 15.59 6.72 50.66
CA GLU A 58 15.64 5.75 49.57
C GLU A 58 15.39 6.43 48.20
N LYS A 59 16.18 6.00 47.20
CA LYS A 59 16.18 6.61 45.86
C LYS A 59 14.86 6.31 45.13
N ALA A 60 14.27 7.32 44.51
CA ALA A 60 12.99 7.18 43.83
C ALA A 60 13.02 6.15 42.67
N TRP A 61 11.94 5.41 42.49
CA TRP A 61 11.79 4.28 41.53
C TRP A 61 12.03 4.64 40.06
N TYR A 62 11.91 5.91 39.68
CA TYR A 62 12.21 6.39 38.32
C TYR A 62 13.71 6.63 38.06
N GLU A 63 14.55 6.62 39.10
CA GLU A 63 16.01 6.76 38.98
C GLU A 63 16.74 5.42 38.83
N THR A 64 16.01 4.30 38.85
CA THR A 64 16.59 2.97 38.67
C THR A 64 16.76 2.69 37.17
N TYR A 65 17.99 2.37 36.73
CA TYR A 65 18.28 2.00 35.33
C TYR A 65 17.37 0.90 34.76
N LEU A 66 16.81 0.05 35.62
CA LEU A 66 15.81 -0.97 35.28
C LEU A 66 14.50 -0.38 34.73
N ALA A 67 14.02 0.75 35.26
CA ALA A 67 12.82 1.42 34.76
C ALA A 67 13.03 1.95 33.35
N TRP A 68 14.20 2.57 33.08
CA TRP A 68 14.59 3.00 31.74
C TRP A 68 14.78 1.83 30.78
N ALA A 69 15.41 0.74 31.22
CA ALA A 69 15.55 -0.48 30.41
C ALA A 69 14.18 -1.10 30.09
N GLY A 70 13.25 -1.12 31.05
CA GLY A 70 11.88 -1.59 30.85
C GLY A 70 11.12 -0.71 29.86
N ALA A 71 11.21 0.61 29.98
CA ALA A 71 10.59 1.55 29.03
C ALA A 71 11.15 1.36 27.61
N ALA A 72 12.47 1.19 27.47
CA ALA A 72 13.10 0.90 26.18
C ALA A 72 12.63 -0.45 25.60
N ALA A 73 12.49 -1.49 26.43
CA ALA A 73 11.98 -2.79 26.01
C ALA A 73 10.52 -2.71 25.53
N VAL A 74 9.66 -2.00 26.27
CA VAL A 74 8.26 -1.77 25.87
C VAL A 74 8.19 -1.00 24.56
N MET A 75 9.01 0.06 24.41
CA MET A 75 9.10 0.82 23.17
C MET A 75 9.50 -0.07 21.98
N LEU A 76 10.50 -0.94 22.17
CA LEU A 76 10.94 -1.88 21.14
C LEU A 76 9.83 -2.87 20.76
N ILE A 77 9.10 -3.40 21.74
CA ILE A 77 7.95 -4.30 21.51
C ILE A 77 6.86 -3.58 20.70
N LEU A 78 6.54 -2.34 21.05
CA LEU A 78 5.54 -1.53 20.33
C LEU A 78 5.97 -1.29 18.88
N ILE A 79 7.24 -0.98 18.63
CA ILE A 79 7.78 -0.81 17.28
C ILE A 79 7.65 -2.11 16.48
N LEU A 80 8.07 -3.25 17.04
CA LEU A 80 7.95 -4.55 16.38
C LEU A 80 6.50 -4.95 16.12
N ALA A 81 5.59 -4.66 17.06
CA ALA A 81 4.16 -4.90 16.91
C ALA A 81 3.56 -4.03 15.78
N ALA A 82 3.93 -2.75 15.73
CA ALA A 82 3.49 -1.82 14.69
C ALA A 82 3.97 -2.27 13.29
N ILE A 83 5.24 -2.69 13.16
CA ILE A 83 5.78 -3.23 11.90
C ILE A 83 5.03 -4.49 11.48
N ARG A 84 4.80 -5.43 12.40
CA ARG A 84 4.04 -6.66 12.10
C ARG A 84 2.60 -6.36 11.70
N PHE A 85 1.94 -5.41 12.34
CA PHE A 85 0.58 -5.00 12.01
C PHE A 85 0.51 -4.36 10.61
N GLN A 86 1.43 -3.45 10.29
CA GLN A 86 1.54 -2.82 8.97
C GLN A 86 1.82 -3.87 7.90
N ASN A 87 2.77 -4.78 8.09
CA ASN A 87 3.06 -5.85 7.14
C ASN A 87 1.84 -6.73 6.85
N ARG A 88 1.09 -7.13 7.88
CA ARG A 88 -0.15 -7.89 7.69
C ARG A 88 -1.19 -7.13 6.86
N ARG A 89 -1.31 -5.82 7.07
CA ARG A 89 -2.20 -4.96 6.30
C ARG A 89 -1.74 -4.82 4.84
N LEU A 90 -0.44 -4.68 4.59
CA LEU A 90 0.12 -4.63 3.24
C LEU A 90 -0.10 -5.94 2.49
N ILE A 91 0.19 -7.09 3.11
CA ILE A 91 0.01 -8.41 2.49
C ILE A 91 -1.46 -8.63 2.10
N LYS A 92 -2.41 -8.31 2.98
CA LYS A 92 -3.85 -8.41 2.66
C LYS A 92 -4.25 -7.52 1.48
N LYS A 93 -3.73 -6.29 1.43
CA LYS A 93 -4.00 -5.37 0.31
C LYS A 93 -3.43 -5.91 -1.00
N ASN A 94 -2.20 -6.44 -0.97
CA ASN A 94 -1.59 -7.05 -2.16
C ASN A 94 -2.40 -8.25 -2.65
N GLN A 95 -2.83 -9.15 -1.76
CA GLN A 95 -3.66 -10.30 -2.14
C GLN A 95 -4.98 -9.86 -2.82
N VAL A 96 -5.68 -8.88 -2.25
CA VAL A 96 -6.92 -8.36 -2.86
C VAL A 96 -6.66 -7.71 -4.22
N LEU A 97 -5.55 -6.98 -4.34
CA LEU A 97 -5.15 -6.35 -5.61
C LEU A 97 -4.78 -7.40 -6.66
N GLU A 98 -4.02 -8.43 -6.28
CA GLU A 98 -3.64 -9.54 -7.14
C GLU A 98 -4.86 -10.33 -7.64
N GLU A 99 -5.82 -10.63 -6.76
CA GLU A 99 -7.08 -11.26 -7.13
C GLU A 99 -7.88 -10.38 -8.12
N ALA A 100 -7.96 -9.07 -7.87
CA ALA A 100 -8.65 -8.15 -8.76
C ALA A 100 -7.98 -8.04 -10.13
N ILE A 101 -6.64 -7.99 -10.17
CA ILE A 101 -5.86 -8.00 -11.41
C ILE A 101 -6.07 -9.32 -12.13
N SER A 102 -5.91 -10.47 -11.47
CA SER A 102 -6.10 -11.79 -12.06
C SER A 102 -7.49 -11.93 -12.68
N LYS A 103 -8.55 -11.50 -11.97
CA LYS A 103 -9.92 -11.53 -12.47
C LYS A 103 -10.11 -10.64 -13.71
N ARG A 104 -9.58 -9.42 -13.69
CA ARG A 104 -9.66 -8.48 -14.83
C ARG A 104 -8.87 -8.99 -16.03
N THR A 105 -7.65 -9.48 -15.81
CA THR A 105 -6.81 -10.06 -16.87
C THR A 105 -7.46 -11.28 -17.49
N ARG A 106 -8.07 -12.15 -16.69
CA ARG A 106 -8.83 -13.30 -17.19
C ARG A 106 -10.00 -12.87 -18.07
N SER A 107 -10.82 -11.94 -17.59
CA SER A 107 -11.95 -11.41 -18.35
C SER A 107 -11.51 -10.72 -19.65
N LEU A 108 -10.38 -10.01 -19.62
CA LEU A 108 -9.82 -9.37 -20.81
C LEU A 108 -9.36 -10.42 -21.82
N ASN A 109 -8.65 -11.47 -21.38
CA ASN A 109 -8.21 -12.56 -22.24
C ASN A 109 -9.39 -13.31 -22.86
N GLU A 110 -10.42 -13.64 -22.08
CA GLU A 110 -11.66 -14.28 -22.57
C GLU A 110 -12.35 -13.39 -23.62
N THR A 111 -12.34 -12.07 -23.43
CA THR A 111 -12.91 -11.12 -24.41
C THR A 111 -12.06 -11.04 -25.68
N MET A 112 -10.73 -11.05 -25.56
CA MET A 112 -9.82 -11.05 -26.71
C MET A 112 -9.97 -12.33 -27.55
N GLU A 113 -10.07 -13.49 -26.90
CA GLU A 113 -10.29 -14.76 -27.57
C GLU A 113 -11.62 -14.76 -28.34
N ALA A 114 -12.70 -14.33 -27.70
CA ALA A 114 -14.01 -14.22 -28.36
C ALA A 114 -14.01 -13.23 -29.55
N LEU A 115 -13.26 -12.13 -29.44
CA LEU A 115 -13.10 -11.18 -30.54
C LEU A 115 -12.31 -11.79 -31.70
N GLN A 116 -11.21 -12.48 -31.40
CA GLN A 116 -10.39 -13.15 -32.41
C GLN A 116 -11.18 -14.24 -33.16
N ASP A 117 -11.97 -15.03 -32.44
CA ASP A 117 -12.87 -16.02 -33.04
C ASP A 117 -13.91 -15.35 -33.95
N SER A 118 -14.48 -14.22 -33.52
CA SER A 118 -15.45 -13.45 -34.31
C SER A 118 -14.81 -12.88 -35.58
N GLU A 119 -13.58 -12.36 -35.50
CA GLU A 119 -12.82 -11.90 -36.67
C GLU A 119 -12.54 -13.04 -37.65
N GLU A 120 -12.15 -14.22 -37.17
CA GLU A 120 -11.91 -15.37 -38.04
C GLU A 120 -13.19 -15.83 -38.74
N GLN A 121 -14.32 -15.84 -38.03
CA GLN A 121 -15.63 -16.16 -38.61
C GLN A 121 -16.03 -15.13 -39.68
N LEU A 122 -15.86 -13.84 -39.41
CA LEU A 122 -16.12 -12.77 -40.37
C LEU A 122 -15.23 -12.92 -41.61
N PHE A 123 -13.95 -13.20 -41.43
CA PHE A 123 -13.03 -13.41 -42.55
C PHE A 123 -13.45 -14.61 -43.41
N LYS A 124 -13.86 -15.72 -42.79
CA LYS A 124 -14.41 -16.89 -43.50
C LYS A 124 -15.68 -16.52 -44.26
N GLN A 125 -16.58 -15.76 -43.66
CA GLN A 125 -17.83 -15.32 -44.28
C GLN A 125 -17.57 -14.42 -45.50
N VAL A 126 -16.66 -13.45 -45.39
CA VAL A 126 -16.23 -12.59 -46.50
C VAL A 126 -15.66 -13.43 -47.63
N LYS A 127 -14.80 -14.42 -47.33
CA LYS A 127 -14.20 -15.31 -48.33
C LYS A 127 -15.25 -16.16 -49.05
N ILE A 128 -16.25 -16.67 -48.33
CA ILE A 128 -17.38 -17.41 -48.92
C ILE A 128 -18.18 -16.48 -49.83
N GLN A 129 -18.49 -15.27 -49.38
CA GLN A 129 -19.22 -14.27 -50.17
C GLN A 129 -18.48 -13.90 -51.46
N GLN A 130 -17.17 -13.69 -51.40
CA GLN A 130 -16.34 -13.42 -52.58
C GLN A 130 -16.40 -14.56 -53.61
N ARG A 131 -16.31 -15.81 -53.15
CA ARG A 131 -16.44 -16.99 -54.03
C ARG A 131 -17.82 -17.09 -54.66
N MET A 132 -18.86 -16.81 -53.88
CA MET A 132 -20.24 -16.81 -54.37
C MET A 132 -20.44 -15.76 -55.47
N ILE A 133 -19.97 -14.52 -55.24
CA ILE A 133 -20.03 -13.44 -56.23
C ILE A 133 -19.26 -13.83 -57.50
N ALA A 134 -18.07 -14.42 -57.36
CA ALA A 134 -17.28 -14.87 -58.50
C ALA A 134 -18.01 -15.93 -59.33
N SER A 135 -18.64 -16.93 -58.67
CA SER A 135 -19.45 -17.95 -59.35
C SER A 135 -20.65 -17.33 -60.06
N ILE A 136 -21.43 -16.49 -59.36
CA ILE A 136 -22.59 -15.81 -59.95
C ILE A 136 -22.16 -14.97 -61.16
N THR A 137 -21.03 -14.26 -61.06
CA THR A 137 -20.50 -13.45 -62.17
C THR A 137 -20.14 -14.33 -63.37
N HIS A 138 -19.48 -15.46 -63.13
CA HIS A 138 -19.18 -16.44 -64.18
C HIS A 138 -20.47 -16.95 -64.86
N ASP A 139 -21.46 -17.32 -64.05
CA ASP A 139 -22.71 -17.91 -64.50
C ASP A 139 -23.62 -16.89 -65.22
N VAL A 140 -23.50 -15.60 -64.90
CA VAL A 140 -24.16 -14.50 -65.63
C VAL A 140 -23.42 -14.14 -66.92
N LYS A 141 -22.08 -14.18 -66.93
CA LYS A 141 -21.27 -13.84 -68.10
C LYS A 141 -21.51 -14.80 -69.27
N THR A 142 -21.76 -16.07 -68.97
CA THR A 142 -21.98 -17.12 -69.98
C THR A 142 -23.20 -16.86 -70.87
N PRO A 143 -24.43 -16.69 -70.35
CA PRO A 143 -25.60 -16.37 -71.16
C PRO A 143 -25.47 -14.98 -71.81
N LEU A 144 -24.89 -13.99 -71.13
CA LEU A 144 -24.68 -12.65 -71.71
C LEU A 144 -23.79 -12.70 -72.95
N LYS A 145 -22.72 -13.52 -72.91
CA LYS A 145 -21.88 -13.78 -74.08
C LYS A 145 -22.69 -14.40 -75.21
N ALA A 146 -23.50 -15.41 -74.94
CA ALA A 146 -24.35 -16.03 -75.95
C ALA A 146 -25.29 -15.00 -76.62
N VAL A 147 -25.95 -14.14 -75.83
CA VAL A 147 -26.79 -13.05 -76.34
C VAL A 147 -25.98 -12.07 -77.21
N SER A 148 -24.79 -11.67 -76.76
CA SER A 148 -23.92 -10.77 -77.54
C SER A 148 -23.45 -11.39 -78.86
N SER A 149 -23.15 -12.69 -78.88
CA SER A 149 -22.77 -13.42 -80.08
C SER A 149 -23.91 -13.52 -81.08
N VAL A 150 -25.13 -13.82 -80.60
CA VAL A 150 -26.36 -13.80 -81.43
C VAL A 150 -26.58 -12.42 -82.03
N SER A 151 -26.49 -11.35 -81.23
CA SER A 151 -26.63 -9.97 -81.72
C SER A 151 -25.62 -9.64 -82.81
N THR A 152 -24.34 -10.02 -82.59
CA THR A 152 -23.27 -9.76 -83.55
C THR A 152 -23.48 -10.51 -84.88
N GLU A 153 -23.98 -11.75 -84.82
CA GLU A 153 -24.28 -12.53 -86.02
C GLU A 153 -25.47 -11.96 -86.80
N ILE A 154 -26.51 -11.50 -86.11
CA ILE A 154 -27.64 -10.80 -86.73
C ILE A 154 -27.16 -9.52 -87.42
N ASP A 155 -26.36 -8.69 -86.75
CA ASP A 155 -25.79 -7.46 -87.33
C ASP A 155 -24.96 -7.74 -88.58
N LYS A 156 -24.17 -8.83 -88.57
CA LYS A 156 -23.38 -9.26 -89.72
C LYS A 156 -24.27 -9.68 -90.90
N LEU A 157 -25.27 -10.53 -90.67
CA LEU A 157 -26.19 -11.01 -91.72
C LEU A 157 -27.02 -9.86 -92.31
N LEU A 158 -27.39 -8.87 -91.51
CA LEU A 158 -28.07 -7.64 -91.96
C LEU A 158 -27.16 -6.81 -92.86
N ASN A 159 -25.90 -6.59 -92.47
CA ASN A 159 -24.92 -5.86 -93.29
C ASN A 159 -24.58 -6.57 -94.61
N GLU A 160 -24.65 -7.90 -94.64
CA GLU A 160 -24.47 -8.71 -95.86
C GLU A 160 -25.75 -8.79 -96.74
N GLY A 161 -26.87 -8.20 -96.31
CA GLY A 161 -28.14 -8.17 -97.05
C GLY A 161 -28.90 -9.51 -97.07
N LYS A 162 -28.52 -10.49 -96.24
CA LYS A 162 -29.09 -11.85 -96.23
C LYS A 162 -30.32 -11.96 -95.33
N LEU A 163 -31.38 -11.22 -95.66
CA LEU A 163 -32.59 -11.08 -94.83
C LEU A 163 -33.33 -12.41 -94.58
N ASP A 164 -33.32 -13.33 -95.55
CA ASP A 164 -33.95 -14.64 -95.39
C ASP A 164 -33.25 -15.51 -94.33
N GLN A 165 -31.93 -15.36 -94.19
CA GLN A 165 -31.14 -16.09 -93.19
C GLN A 165 -31.36 -15.53 -91.78
N VAL A 166 -31.55 -14.21 -91.63
CA VAL A 166 -31.90 -13.58 -90.34
C VAL A 166 -33.26 -14.09 -89.84
N ARG A 167 -34.27 -14.22 -90.71
CA ARG A 167 -35.58 -14.74 -90.34
C ARG A 167 -35.52 -16.21 -89.90
N ALA A 168 -34.78 -17.05 -90.63
CA ALA A 168 -34.57 -18.45 -90.27
C ALA A 168 -33.80 -18.62 -88.95
N PHE A 169 -32.78 -17.77 -88.72
CA PHE A 169 -32.01 -17.78 -87.48
C PHE A 169 -32.84 -17.29 -86.28
N SER A 170 -33.62 -16.21 -86.44
CA SER A 170 -34.51 -15.69 -85.39
C SER A 170 -35.57 -16.71 -84.96
N SER A 171 -36.13 -17.49 -85.89
CA SER A 171 -37.11 -18.53 -85.57
C SER A 171 -36.51 -19.77 -84.90
N ALA A 172 -35.19 -19.95 -84.97
CA ALA A 172 -34.48 -21.07 -84.32
C ALA A 172 -34.04 -20.75 -82.88
N VAL A 173 -33.98 -19.47 -82.52
CA VAL A 173 -33.57 -18.98 -81.19
C VAL A 173 -34.79 -18.74 -80.26
N THR A 174 -36.00 -18.65 -80.82
CA THR A 174 -37.27 -18.55 -80.06
C THR A 174 -37.76 -19.94 -79.68
#